data_AF-A0A061DN64-F1
#
_entry.id   AF-A0A061DN64-F1
#
_cell.length_a   1.000
_cell.length_b   1.000
_cell.length_c   1.000
_cell.angle_alpha   90.00
_cell.angle_beta   90.00
_cell.angle_gamma   90.00
#
_symmetry.space_group_name_H-M   'P 1'
#
loop_
_entity.id
_entity.type
_entity.pdbx_description
1 polymer ?
#
loop_
_entity_poly.entity_id
_entity_poly.type
_entity_poly.pdbx_seq_one_letter_code
_entity_poly.pdbx_strand_id
1 'polypeptide(L)'
;MITTVVGEIANFAAYAFAPPILVTPLGALSIIISAALAHIILREKLHTFGILGCVLCVVGSTAIVLHAPPERQIESVTEVWDLATEPGFLFYTALVLTAVFILIFHFVPRYGQTHIMVCIGVCSLVGSVSVMSVKALGIALKLTFSGMNQLM
;
A
#
# COMPACT_ATOMS: atom_id res chain seq x y z
N MET A 1 10.49 -19.82 -6.68
CA MET A 1 9.14 -19.87 -6.06
C MET A 1 9.19 -19.88 -4.54
N ILE A 2 9.98 -20.76 -3.90
CA ILE A 2 10.05 -20.83 -2.43
C ILE A 2 10.47 -19.49 -1.80
N THR A 3 11.49 -18.83 -2.35
CA THR A 3 11.96 -17.50 -1.89
C THR A 3 10.89 -16.41 -1.99
N THR A 4 10.07 -16.43 -3.04
CA THR A 4 8.98 -15.47 -3.26
C THR A 4 7.86 -15.66 -2.23
N VAL A 5 7.48 -16.90 -1.95
CA VAL A 5 6.45 -17.23 -0.95
C VAL A 5 6.92 -16.81 0.45
N VAL A 6 8.18 -17.09 0.79
CA VAL A 6 8.76 -16.65 2.07
C VAL A 6 8.80 -15.13 2.17
N GLY A 7 9.14 -14.43 1.08
CA GLY A 7 9.15 -12.97 1.01
C GLY A 7 7.77 -12.36 1.25
N GLU A 8 6.72 -12.89 0.63
CA GLU A 8 5.34 -12.41 0.84
C GLU A 8 4.85 -12.64 2.27
N ILE A 9 5.16 -13.79 2.87
CA ILE A 9 4.83 -14.08 4.27
C ILE A 9 5.55 -13.10 5.21
N ALA A 10 6.83 -12.84 4.98
CA ALA A 10 7.60 -11.88 5.75
C ALA A 10 7.07 -10.44 5.59
N ASN A 11 6.65 -10.06 4.38
CA ASN A 11 6.03 -8.77 4.10
C ASN A 11 4.69 -8.62 4.85
N PHE A 12 3.84 -9.65 4.82
CA PHE A 12 2.60 -9.68 5.59
C PHE A 12 2.85 -9.58 7.10
N ALA A 13 3.83 -10.33 7.61
CA ALA A 13 4.22 -10.25 9.02
C ALA A 13 4.69 -8.83 9.40
N ALA A 14 5.51 -8.18 8.56
CA ALA A 14 5.94 -6.81 8.79
C ALA A 14 4.75 -5.84 8.92
N TYR A 15 3.76 -5.93 8.04
CA TYR A 15 2.53 -5.12 8.12
C TYR A 15 1.65 -5.46 9.33
N ALA A 16 1.64 -6.72 9.78
CA ALA A 16 0.86 -7.13 10.94
C ALA A 16 1.49 -6.69 12.26
N PHE A 17 2.83 -6.66 12.37
CA PHE A 17 3.52 -6.37 13.62
C PHE A 17 3.97 -4.91 13.74
N ALA A 18 4.47 -4.31 12.66
CA ALA A 18 5.00 -2.95 12.67
C ALA A 18 3.94 -1.91 12.22
N PRO A 19 4.03 -0.66 12.71
CA PRO A 19 3.15 0.39 12.25
C PRO A 19 3.36 0.67 10.75
N PRO A 20 2.29 0.90 9.96
CA PRO A 20 2.39 1.16 8.53
C PRO A 20 3.36 2.29 8.17
N ILE A 21 3.51 3.28 9.05
CA ILE A 21 4.41 4.42 8.87
C ILE A 21 5.89 4.02 8.73
N LEU A 22 6.29 2.88 9.31
CA LEU A 22 7.66 2.35 9.22
C LEU A 22 7.82 1.36 8.05
N VAL A 23 6.78 0.60 7.74
CA VAL A 23 6.83 -0.41 6.67
C VAL A 23 6.86 0.23 5.29
N THR A 24 6.11 1.32 5.08
CA THR A 24 6.08 2.04 3.80
C THR A 24 7.44 2.58 3.33
N PRO A 25 8.24 3.30 4.16
CA PRO A 25 9.57 3.76 3.75
C PRO A 25 10.57 2.61 3.55
N LEU A 26 10.46 1.52 4.33
CA LEU A 26 11.28 0.31 4.09
C LEU A 26 10.98 -0.32 2.72
N GLY A 27 9.70 -0.38 2.34
CA GLY A 27 9.29 -0.84 1.01
C GLY A 27 9.84 0.05 -0.11
N ALA A 28 9.80 1.37 0.07
CA ALA A 28 10.36 2.32 -0.88
C ALA A 28 11.87 2.15 -1.07
N LEU A 29 12.62 1.94 0.01
CA LEU A 29 14.06 1.66 -0.05
C LEU A 29 14.37 0.40 -0.86
N SER A 30 13.56 -0.66 -0.71
CA SER A 30 13.70 -1.90 -1.49
C SER A 30 13.57 -1.65 -3.00
N ILE A 31 12.62 -0.81 -3.42
CA ILE A 31 12.41 -0.43 -4.82
C ILE A 31 13.64 0.34 -5.36
N ILE A 32 14.15 1.30 -4.59
CA ILE A 32 15.32 2.11 -4.97
C ILE A 32 16.57 1.24 -5.10
N ILE A 33 16.81 0.35 -4.13
CA ILE A 33 17.95 -0.59 -4.16
C ILE A 33 17.83 -1.52 -5.37
N SER A 34 16.64 -2.04 -5.66
CA SER A 34 16.39 -2.90 -6.82
C SER A 34 16.65 -2.17 -8.13
N ALA A 35 16.23 -0.90 -8.25
CA ALA A 35 16.50 -0.06 -9.42
C ALA A 35 18.01 0.20 -9.60
N ALA A 36 18.73 0.48 -8.51
CA ALA A 36 20.18 0.68 -8.54
C ALA A 36 20.94 -0.59 -8.93
N LEU A 37 20.56 -1.75 -8.37
CA LEU A 37 21.15 -3.04 -8.74
C LEU A 37 20.87 -3.39 -10.20
N ALA A 38 19.66 -3.14 -10.71
CA ALA A 38 19.32 -3.37 -12.10
C ALA A 38 20.22 -2.53 -13.03
N HIS A 39 20.44 -1.25 -12.71
CA HIS A 39 21.33 -0.39 -13.48
C HIS A 39 22.79 -0.89 -13.50
N ILE A 40 23.29 -1.36 -12.36
CA ILE A 40 24.70 -1.78 -12.21
C ILE A 40 24.94 -3.17 -12.80
N ILE A 41 24.09 -4.14 -12.48
CA ILE A 41 24.27 -5.55 -12.81
C ILE A 41 23.79 -5.87 -14.22
N LEU A 42 22.59 -5.38 -14.61
CA LEU A 42 22.03 -5.65 -15.94
C LEU A 42 22.52 -4.65 -17.01
N ARG A 43 23.20 -3.55 -16.60
CA ARG A 43 23.62 -2.44 -17.49
C ARG A 43 22.47 -1.83 -18.30
N GLU A 44 21.24 -1.97 -17.81
CA GLU A 44 20.08 -1.34 -18.42
C GLU A 44 20.08 0.16 -18.13
N LYS A 45 19.86 0.97 -19.17
CA LYS A 45 19.61 2.40 -18.98
C LYS A 45 18.21 2.56 -18.40
N LEU A 46 18.12 3.04 -17.16
CA LEU A 46 16.85 3.45 -16.58
C LEU A 46 16.22 4.54 -17.44
N HIS A 47 15.07 4.22 -18.00
CA HIS A 47 14.27 5.16 -18.78
C HIS A 47 13.83 6.34 -17.89
N THR A 48 13.55 7.50 -18.49
CA THR A 48 13.18 8.74 -17.76
C THR A 48 12.02 8.51 -16.77
N PHE A 49 11.07 7.64 -17.11
CA PHE A 49 9.97 7.26 -16.21
C PHE A 49 10.44 6.47 -14.96
N GLY A 50 11.49 5.67 -15.06
CA GLY A 50 12.06 4.96 -13.91
C GLY A 50 12.76 5.90 -12.92
N ILE A 51 13.46 6.91 -13.44
CA ILE A 51 14.05 7.98 -12.62
C ILE A 51 12.96 8.81 -11.95
N LEU A 52 11.93 9.22 -12.70
CA LEU A 52 10.75 9.90 -12.15
C LEU A 52 10.08 9.08 -11.03
N GLY A 53 9.93 7.77 -11.22
CA GLY A 53 9.40 6.86 -10.20
C GLY A 53 10.26 6.82 -8.93
N CYS A 54 11.59 6.74 -9.07
CA CYS A 54 12.50 6.78 -7.93
C CYS A 54 12.39 8.11 -7.16
N VAL A 55 12.34 9.24 -7.86
CA VAL A 55 12.17 10.56 -7.24
C VAL A 55 10.82 10.64 -6.52
N LEU A 56 9.72 10.19 -7.15
CA LEU A 56 8.40 10.16 -6.52
C LEU A 56 8.40 9.29 -5.26
N CYS A 57 9.10 8.15 -5.29
CA CYS A 57 9.17 7.22 -4.16
C CYS A 57 9.92 7.82 -2.97
N VAL A 58 11.03 8.54 -3.22
CA VAL A 58 11.76 9.28 -2.19
C VAL A 58 10.89 10.40 -1.61
N VAL A 59 10.26 11.21 -2.45
CA VAL A 59 9.39 12.32 -2.01
C VAL A 59 8.19 11.80 -1.22
N GLY A 60 7.53 10.75 -1.69
CA GLY A 60 6.40 10.13 -0.99
C GLY A 60 6.81 9.56 0.37
N SER A 61 7.94 8.86 0.43
CA SER A 61 8.44 8.28 1.68
C SER A 61 8.82 9.35 2.71
N THR A 62 9.50 10.41 2.29
CA THR A 62 9.86 11.51 3.20
C THR A 62 8.65 12.31 3.62
N ALA A 63 7.69 12.56 2.73
CA ALA A 63 6.43 13.24 3.06
C ALA A 63 5.64 12.45 4.11
N ILE A 64 5.54 11.12 3.98
CA ILE A 64 4.89 10.24 4.96
C ILE A 64 5.61 10.33 6.31
N VAL A 65 6.94 10.23 6.34
CA VAL A 65 7.70 10.28 7.60
C VAL A 65 7.61 11.66 8.28
N LEU A 66 7.65 12.75 7.50
CA LEU A 66 7.62 14.12 8.02
C LEU A 66 6.23 14.57 8.48
N HIS A 67 5.17 14.17 7.77
CA HIS A 67 3.80 14.55 8.08
C HIS A 67 3.04 13.46 8.84
N ALA A 68 3.73 12.41 9.31
CA ALA A 68 3.13 11.39 10.14
C ALA A 68 2.60 12.03 11.43
N PRO A 69 1.28 12.20 11.63
CA PRO A 69 0.79 12.48 12.96
C PRO A 69 1.15 11.27 13.85
N PRO A 70 1.45 11.47 15.15
CA PRO A 70 1.60 10.35 16.06
C PRO A 70 0.32 9.52 15.97
N GLU A 71 0.47 8.24 15.60
CA GLU A 71 -0.65 7.32 15.44
C GLU A 71 -1.43 7.30 16.76
N ARG A 72 -2.67 7.80 16.74
CA ARG A 72 -3.61 7.49 17.81
C ARG A 72 -3.70 5.98 17.87
N GLN A 73 -3.37 5.42 19.02
CA GLN A 73 -3.52 4.01 19.32
C GLN A 73 -5.01 3.69 19.30
N ILE A 74 -5.55 3.38 18.13
CA ILE A 74 -6.91 2.84 18.01
C ILE A 74 -6.80 1.37 18.44
N GLU A 75 -6.95 1.14 19.74
CA GLU A 75 -6.88 -0.19 20.37
C GLU A 75 -8.23 -0.94 20.36
N SER A 76 -9.25 -0.46 19.64
CA SER A 76 -10.61 -1.00 19.76
C SER A 76 -11.26 -1.37 18.41
N VAL A 77 -11.72 -2.63 18.29
CA VAL A 77 -12.45 -3.16 17.11
C VAL A 77 -13.72 -2.34 16.82
N THR A 78 -14.37 -1.86 17.87
CA THR A 78 -15.60 -1.06 17.81
C THR A 78 -15.36 0.30 17.14
N GLU A 79 -14.19 0.88 17.33
CA GLU A 79 -13.78 2.15 16.72
C GLU A 79 -13.46 1.95 15.24
N VAL A 80 -12.85 0.82 14.87
CA VAL A 80 -12.63 0.45 13.45
C VAL A 80 -13.97 0.23 12.74
N TRP A 81 -14.94 -0.40 13.41
CA TRP A 81 -16.29 -0.61 12.85
C TRP A 81 -17.08 0.69 12.70
N ASP A 82 -16.98 1.59 13.68
CA ASP A 82 -17.62 2.91 13.64
C ASP A 82 -17.00 3.79 12.53
N LEU A 83 -15.67 3.78 12.41
CA LEU A 83 -14.93 4.51 11.37
C LEU A 83 -15.15 3.91 9.96
N ALA A 84 -15.32 2.59 9.86
CA ALA A 84 -15.68 1.92 8.61
C ALA A 84 -17.13 2.20 8.18
N THR A 85 -18.01 2.46 9.14
CA THR A 85 -19.42 2.84 8.91
C THR A 85 -19.58 4.35 8.72
N GLU A 86 -18.53 5.14 8.98
CA GLU A 86 -18.55 6.56 8.74
C GLU A 86 -18.85 6.83 7.25
N PRO A 87 -19.87 7.66 6.93
CA PRO A 87 -20.30 7.87 5.56
C PRO A 87 -19.18 8.41 4.65
N GLY A 88 -18.18 9.08 5.23
CA GLY A 88 -16.99 9.54 4.51
C GLY A 88 -16.12 8.40 3.96
N PHE A 89 -15.85 7.37 4.76
CA PHE A 89 -15.05 6.22 4.35
C PHE A 89 -15.76 5.35 3.32
N LEU A 90 -17.07 5.14 3.49
CA LEU A 90 -17.94 4.45 2.54
C LEU A 90 -17.97 5.17 1.19
N PHE A 91 -18.15 6.50 1.18
CA PHE A 91 -18.15 7.29 -0.04
C PHE A 91 -16.79 7.25 -0.74
N TYR A 92 -15.69 7.40 0.01
CA TYR A 92 -14.34 7.30 -0.52
C TYR A 92 -14.09 5.93 -1.18
N THR A 93 -14.40 4.85 -0.47
CA THR A 93 -14.18 3.47 -0.96
C THR A 93 -15.03 3.19 -2.19
N ALA A 94 -16.31 3.60 -2.20
CA ALA A 94 -17.19 3.47 -3.35
C ALA A 94 -16.70 4.27 -4.57
N LEU A 95 -16.21 5.50 -4.35
CA LEU A 95 -15.67 6.36 -5.40
C LEU A 95 -14.40 5.75 -6.00
N VAL A 96 -13.47 5.26 -5.16
CA VAL A 96 -12.24 4.62 -5.62
C VAL A 96 -12.53 3.34 -6.39
N LEU A 97 -13.42 2.48 -5.88
CA LEU A 97 -13.81 1.25 -6.59
C LEU A 97 -14.46 1.55 -7.93
N THR A 98 -15.34 2.55 -7.98
CA THR A 98 -16.00 2.97 -9.23
C THR A 98 -14.99 3.55 -10.22
N ALA A 99 -14.06 4.40 -9.75
CA ALA A 99 -12.99 4.95 -10.57
C ALA A 99 -12.09 3.84 -11.14
N VAL A 100 -11.67 2.88 -10.32
CA VAL A 100 -10.89 1.71 -10.75
C VAL A 100 -11.66 0.91 -11.81
N PHE A 101 -12.96 0.67 -11.59
CA PHE A 101 -13.80 -0.06 -12.54
C PHE A 101 -13.88 0.66 -13.89
N ILE A 102 -14.09 1.99 -13.89
CA ILE A 102 -14.11 2.80 -15.11
C ILE A 102 -12.76 2.75 -15.83
N LEU A 103 -11.65 2.90 -15.10
CA LEU A 103 -10.32 2.84 -15.71
C LEU A 103 -10.05 1.46 -16.32
N ILE A 104 -10.40 0.37 -15.64
CA ILE A 104 -10.16 -0.99 -16.13
C ILE A 104 -11.06 -1.32 -17.33
N PHE A 105 -12.36 -1.06 -17.26
CA PHE A 105 -13.28 -1.47 -18.33
C PHE A 105 -13.24 -0.53 -19.54
N HIS A 106 -12.90 0.75 -19.37
CA HIS A 106 -12.94 1.72 -20.46
C HIS A 106 -11.54 2.12 -20.98
N PHE A 107 -10.59 2.39 -20.08
CA PHE A 107 -9.29 2.97 -20.45
C PHE A 107 -8.20 1.91 -20.70
N VAL A 108 -8.18 0.81 -19.95
CA VAL A 108 -7.22 -0.29 -20.18
C VAL A 108 -7.34 -0.92 -21.57
N PRO A 109 -8.53 -1.29 -22.10
CA PRO A 109 -8.61 -1.88 -23.43
C PRO A 109 -8.26 -0.91 -24.56
N ARG A 110 -8.36 0.40 -24.33
CA ARG A 110 -8.19 1.43 -25.37
C ARG A 110 -6.81 2.11 -25.35
N TYR A 111 -6.20 2.23 -24.17
CA TYR A 111 -4.94 2.97 -23.96
C TYR A 111 -3.90 2.20 -23.12
N GLY A 112 -4.23 1.01 -22.61
CA GLY A 112 -3.36 0.27 -21.68
C GLY A 112 -2.00 -0.14 -22.26
N GLN A 113 -1.89 -0.29 -23.58
CA GLN A 113 -0.62 -0.63 -24.25
C GLN A 113 0.17 0.61 -24.72
N THR A 114 -0.48 1.78 -24.83
CA THR A 114 0.12 2.99 -25.42
C THR A 114 0.55 3.99 -24.35
N HIS A 115 -0.17 4.07 -23.23
CA HIS A 115 0.12 5.00 -22.14
C HIS A 115 0.18 4.30 -20.78
N ILE A 116 1.40 4.04 -20.32
CA ILE A 116 1.72 3.43 -19.01
C ILE A 116 1.06 4.18 -17.83
N MET A 117 0.75 5.47 -17.97
CA MET A 117 0.07 6.27 -16.95
C MET A 117 -1.28 5.68 -16.49
N VAL A 118 -2.05 5.05 -17.39
CA VAL A 118 -3.34 4.43 -17.04
C VAL A 118 -3.11 3.25 -16.09
N CYS A 119 -2.11 2.42 -16.38
CA CYS A 119 -1.75 1.27 -15.54
C CYS A 119 -1.25 1.74 -14.16
N ILE A 120 -0.39 2.76 -14.12
CA ILE A 120 0.10 3.35 -12.86
C ILE A 120 -1.08 3.88 -12.03
N GLY A 121 -2.03 4.59 -12.64
CA GLY A 121 -3.20 5.12 -11.95
C GLY A 121 -4.07 4.02 -11.32
N VAL A 122 -4.34 2.93 -12.06
CA VAL A 122 -5.06 1.77 -11.53
C VAL A 122 -4.30 1.15 -10.36
N CYS A 123 -3.00 0.89 -10.52
CA CYS A 123 -2.18 0.32 -9.46
C CYS A 123 -2.12 1.21 -8.21
N SER A 124 -2.03 2.53 -8.35
CA SER A 124 -2.02 3.46 -7.22
C SER A 124 -3.35 3.46 -6.46
N LEU A 125 -4.49 3.47 -7.18
CA LEU A 125 -5.81 3.44 -6.55
C LEU A 125 -6.05 2.13 -5.81
N VAL A 126 -5.80 0.99 -6.47
CA VAL A 126 -5.94 -0.34 -5.85
C VAL A 126 -4.97 -0.51 -4.68
N GLY A 127 -3.73 -0.02 -4.83
CA GLY A 127 -2.72 -0.05 -3.78
C GLY A 127 -3.17 0.70 -2.51
N SER A 128 -3.80 1.87 -2.66
CA SER A 128 -4.30 2.64 -1.52
C SER A 128 -5.37 1.87 -0.71
N VAL A 129 -6.30 1.20 -1.39
CA VAL A 129 -7.34 0.37 -0.75
C VAL A 129 -6.72 -0.86 -0.09
N SER A 130 -5.73 -1.48 -0.73
CA SER A 130 -5.05 -2.66 -0.19
C SER A 130 -4.31 -2.35 1.12
N VAL A 131 -3.58 -1.23 1.19
CA VAL A 131 -2.87 -0.81 2.42
C VAL A 131 -3.85 -0.57 3.57
N MET A 132 -5.00 0.06 3.30
CA MET A 132 -6.05 0.25 4.30
C MET A 132 -6.64 -1.08 4.80
N SER A 133 -6.93 -2.01 3.87
CA SER A 133 -7.45 -3.34 4.22
C SER A 133 -6.48 -4.16 5.06
N VAL A 134 -5.19 -4.18 4.71
CA VAL A 134 -4.16 -4.88 5.50
C VAL A 134 -4.02 -4.27 6.88
N LYS A 135 -4.08 -2.93 7.01
CA LYS A 135 -4.06 -2.27 8.31
C LYS A 135 -5.27 -2.68 9.17
N ALA A 136 -6.48 -2.67 8.59
CA ALA A 136 -7.69 -3.09 9.29
C ALA A 136 -7.62 -4.57 9.74
N LEU A 137 -7.15 -5.46 8.87
CA LEU A 137 -6.93 -6.87 9.19
C LEU A 137 -5.85 -7.06 10.27
N GLY A 138 -4.76 -6.30 10.22
CA GLY A 138 -3.69 -6.34 11.22
C GLY A 138 -4.20 -5.93 12.61
N ILE A 139 -5.03 -4.89 12.68
CA ILE A 139 -5.69 -4.47 13.93
C ILE A 139 -6.64 -5.57 14.42
N ALA A 140 -7.49 -6.12 13.55
CA ALA A 140 -8.42 -7.20 13.90
C ALA A 140 -7.70 -8.47 14.41
N LEU A 141 -6.58 -8.86 13.78
CA LEU A 141 -5.76 -9.98 14.22
C LEU A 141 -5.06 -9.69 15.55
N LYS A 142 -4.45 -8.50 15.73
CA LYS A 142 -3.85 -8.11 17.03
C LYS A 142 -4.87 -8.18 18.15
N LEU A 143 -6.12 -7.78 17.90
CA LEU A 143 -7.20 -7.82 18.88
C LEU A 143 -7.66 -9.26 19.15
N THR A 144 -7.72 -10.10 18.12
CA THR A 144 -8.01 -11.54 18.27
C THR A 144 -6.94 -12.24 19.09
N PHE A 145 -5.65 -11.95 18.87
CA PHE A 145 -4.53 -12.53 19.61
C PHE A 145 -4.31 -11.90 20.99
N SER A 146 -4.65 -10.63 21.18
CA SER A 146 -4.67 -9.98 22.51
C SER A 146 -5.90 -10.40 23.33
N GLY A 147 -6.82 -11.17 22.71
CA GLY A 147 -7.96 -11.84 23.33
C GLY A 147 -7.58 -13.00 24.25
N MET A 148 -6.76 -12.73 25.27
CA MET A 148 -6.98 -13.36 26.57
C MET A 148 -8.22 -12.70 27.21
N ASN A 149 -9.38 -13.32 27.04
CA ASN A 149 -10.64 -13.13 27.77
C ASN A 149 -11.24 -11.72 27.87
N GLN A 150 -12.20 -11.42 26.98
CA GLN A 150 -13.40 -10.64 27.35
C GLN A 150 -14.70 -11.28 26.82
N LEU A 151 -14.79 -12.61 26.94
CA LEU A 151 -16.05 -13.26 27.33
C LEU A 151 -16.10 -13.29 28.87
N MET A 152 -16.19 -12.10 29.48
CA MET A 152 -16.81 -11.87 30.78
C MET A 152 -17.24 -10.42 30.90
#